data_AF-W7DR61-F1
#
_entry.id   AF-W7DR61-F1
#
_cell.length_a   1.000
_cell.length_b   1.000
_cell.length_c   1.000
_cell.angle_alpha   90.00
_cell.angle_beta   90.00
_cell.angle_gamma   90.00
#
_symmetry.space_group_name_H-M   'P 1'
#
loop_
_entity.id
_entity.type
_entity.pdbx_description
1 polymer ?
#
loop_
_entity_poly.entity_id
_entity_poly.type
_entity_poly.pdbx_seq_one_letter_code
_entity_poly.pdbx_strand_id
1 'polypeptide(L)'
;MQKVNLVDPAIIFEGVDGLRDEWLRDLEVGKYQIFCCSTPSRWSNNDLALASVDQVFDRCTKEKAKRDYKMLLVDGHGNHLTPSFIEYCHAHEEYHSTAVIWSPRSVREARAREAVEQQQEHGKKLQKRHQREERAAAAVYKKQLAQAAREPREMARVVRQEERDARAAQLAAARAQKAEDCAAATTQKSRDRQNTAKRKASLI
;
A
#
# COMPACT_ATOMS: atom_id res chain seq x y z
N MET A 1 -21.03 -58.64 15.65
CA MET A 1 -19.87 -58.19 14.84
C MET A 1 -19.54 -56.77 15.30
N GLN A 2 -18.49 -56.60 16.11
CA GLN A 2 -18.08 -55.27 16.60
C GLN A 2 -17.61 -54.44 15.40
N LYS A 3 -18.29 -53.33 15.09
CA LYS A 3 -17.77 -52.32 14.16
C LYS A 3 -16.50 -51.75 14.78
N VAL A 4 -15.35 -52.11 14.22
CA VAL A 4 -14.10 -51.39 14.50
C VAL A 4 -14.32 -49.97 14.00
N ASN A 5 -14.35 -49.01 14.91
CA ASN A 5 -14.53 -47.60 14.59
C ASN A 5 -13.24 -47.05 13.99
N LEU A 6 -13.02 -47.33 12.70
CA LEU A 6 -11.94 -46.74 11.94
C LEU A 6 -12.23 -45.24 11.75
N VAL A 7 -11.22 -44.40 11.97
CA VAL A 7 -11.26 -43.00 11.55
C VAL A 7 -10.85 -42.99 10.08
N ASP A 8 -11.63 -42.31 9.25
CA ASP A 8 -11.34 -42.22 7.82
C ASP A 8 -9.98 -41.53 7.60
N PRO A 9 -9.15 -42.04 6.67
CA PRO A 9 -7.81 -41.49 6.46
C PRO A 9 -7.88 -40.06 5.93
N ALA A 10 -7.13 -39.16 6.56
CA ALA A 10 -6.86 -37.83 6.04
C ALA A 10 -5.53 -37.86 5.28
N ILE A 11 -5.55 -37.47 3.99
CA ILE A 11 -4.37 -37.45 3.13
C ILE A 11 -4.04 -35.99 2.81
N ILE A 12 -2.84 -35.55 3.16
CA ILE A 12 -2.33 -34.21 2.88
C ILE A 12 -1.27 -34.31 1.79
N PHE A 13 -1.41 -33.55 0.70
CA PHE A 13 -0.51 -33.62 -0.45
C PHE A 13 -0.40 -32.29 -1.21
N GLU A 14 0.61 -32.21 -2.07
CA GLU A 14 0.86 -31.06 -2.93
C GLU A 14 -0.17 -30.98 -4.08
N GLY A 15 -1.07 -29.99 -4.02
CA GLY A 15 -2.07 -29.74 -5.06
C GLY A 15 -1.93 -28.35 -5.65
N VAL A 16 -1.57 -28.26 -6.95
CA VAL A 16 -1.55 -26.98 -7.69
C VAL A 16 -2.93 -26.63 -8.25
N ASP A 17 -3.63 -27.63 -8.79
CA ASP A 17 -4.89 -27.46 -9.53
C ASP A 17 -6.01 -28.42 -9.06
N GLY A 18 -5.86 -29.06 -7.90
CA GLY A 18 -6.84 -29.98 -7.32
C GLY A 18 -6.30 -31.39 -7.05
N LEU A 19 -7.22 -32.34 -6.89
CA LEU A 19 -6.92 -33.78 -6.75
C LEU A 19 -6.47 -34.36 -8.09
N ARG A 20 -5.50 -35.27 -8.08
CA ARG A 20 -5.11 -36.02 -9.28
C ARG A 20 -6.15 -37.10 -9.59
N ASP A 21 -6.56 -37.21 -10.85
CA ASP A 21 -7.53 -38.21 -11.31
C ASP A 21 -7.08 -39.64 -11.02
N GLU A 22 -5.77 -39.91 -11.08
CA GLU A 22 -5.20 -41.23 -10.77
C GLU A 22 -5.52 -41.68 -9.35
N TRP A 23 -5.72 -40.75 -8.42
CA TRP A 23 -5.99 -41.08 -7.02
C TRP A 23 -7.46 -41.36 -6.74
N LEU A 24 -8.34 -40.84 -7.61
CA LEU A 24 -9.78 -41.04 -7.50
C LEU A 24 -10.26 -42.23 -8.33
N ARG A 25 -9.40 -42.79 -9.19
CA ARG A 25 -9.74 -43.87 -10.14
C ARG A 25 -10.40 -45.08 -9.47
N ASP A 26 -9.87 -45.49 -8.33
CA ASP A 26 -10.35 -46.67 -7.59
C ASP A 26 -11.28 -46.30 -6.42
N LEU A 27 -11.66 -45.02 -6.31
CA LEU A 27 -12.52 -44.55 -5.25
C LEU A 27 -13.98 -44.92 -5.52
N GLU A 28 -14.48 -45.91 -4.79
CA GLU A 28 -15.89 -46.28 -4.85
C GLU A 28 -16.74 -45.24 -4.10
N VAL A 29 -17.50 -44.45 -4.87
CA VAL A 29 -18.41 -43.42 -4.33
C VAL A 29 -19.42 -44.05 -3.37
N GLY A 30 -19.52 -43.49 -2.16
CA GLY A 30 -20.44 -43.96 -1.12
C GLY A 30 -19.92 -45.09 -0.23
N LYS A 31 -18.77 -45.72 -0.58
CA LYS A 31 -18.07 -46.63 0.34
C LYS A 31 -17.08 -45.94 1.25
N TYR A 32 -16.41 -44.91 0.74
CA TYR A 32 -15.31 -44.23 1.43
C TYR A 32 -15.62 -42.75 1.60
N GLN A 33 -15.20 -42.19 2.73
CA GLN A 33 -15.24 -40.76 2.98
C GLN A 33 -13.82 -40.22 2.97
N ILE A 34 -13.54 -39.26 2.08
CA ILE A 34 -12.22 -38.62 1.96
C ILE A 34 -12.39 -37.12 2.13
N PHE A 35 -11.51 -36.52 2.93
CA PHE A 35 -11.41 -35.08 3.10
C PHE A 35 -10.18 -34.58 2.34
N CYS A 36 -10.39 -33.59 1.46
CA CYS A 36 -9.35 -33.03 0.62
C CYS A 36 -9.31 -31.51 0.80
N CYS A 37 -8.10 -30.94 0.81
CA CYS A 37 -7.88 -29.50 0.82
C CYS A 37 -6.71 -29.14 -0.08
N SER A 38 -6.71 -27.92 -0.61
CA SER A 38 -5.58 -27.34 -1.33
C SER A 38 -5.30 -25.94 -0.80
N THR A 39 -4.03 -25.53 -0.83
CA THR A 39 -3.60 -24.18 -0.47
C THR A 39 -2.87 -23.54 -1.63
N PRO A 40 -2.91 -22.19 -1.75
CA PRO A 40 -2.10 -21.47 -2.73
C PRO A 40 -0.59 -21.71 -2.56
N SER A 41 -0.14 -22.01 -1.34
CA SER A 41 1.24 -22.37 -1.02
C SER A 41 1.61 -23.79 -1.45
N ARG A 42 0.63 -24.61 -1.87
CA ARG A 42 0.76 -26.03 -2.26
C ARG A 42 1.23 -26.97 -1.15
N TRP A 43 1.61 -26.43 0.00
CA TRP A 43 2.02 -27.19 1.18
C TRP A 43 1.03 -27.01 2.31
N SER A 44 1.00 -28.01 3.19
CA SER A 44 0.37 -27.94 4.51
C SER A 44 0.89 -26.70 5.25
N ASN A 45 -0.01 -25.93 5.85
CA ASN A 45 0.31 -24.76 6.65
C ASN A 45 -0.39 -24.83 8.02
N ASN A 46 -0.16 -23.83 8.87
CA ASN A 46 -0.72 -23.76 10.21
C ASN A 46 -2.26 -23.80 10.21
N ASP A 47 -2.88 -23.08 9.26
CA ASP A 47 -4.34 -23.01 9.14
C ASP A 47 -4.94 -24.37 8.75
N LEU A 48 -4.31 -25.09 7.82
CA LEU A 48 -4.73 -26.43 7.43
C LEU A 48 -4.54 -27.44 8.56
N ALA A 49 -3.45 -27.34 9.32
CA ALA A 49 -3.23 -28.20 10.47
C ALA A 49 -4.38 -28.01 11.48
N LEU A 50 -4.72 -26.77 11.80
CA LEU A 50 -5.83 -26.44 12.70
C LEU A 50 -7.19 -26.92 12.14
N ALA A 51 -7.47 -26.65 10.87
CA ALA A 51 -8.71 -27.05 10.20
C ALA A 51 -8.88 -28.56 10.15
N SER A 52 -7.80 -29.34 10.04
CA SER A 52 -7.88 -30.80 10.06
C SER A 52 -8.35 -31.34 11.42
N VAL A 53 -7.97 -30.70 12.53
CA VAL A 53 -8.45 -31.09 13.86
C VAL A 53 -9.91 -30.70 14.05
N ASP A 54 -10.28 -29.46 13.75
CA ASP A 54 -11.65 -28.96 13.90
C ASP A 54 -12.65 -29.68 12.98
N GLN A 55 -12.38 -29.69 11.68
CA GLN A 55 -13.36 -30.07 10.67
C GLN A 55 -13.40 -31.57 10.40
N VAL A 56 -12.31 -32.30 10.69
CA VAL A 56 -12.20 -33.74 10.42
C VAL A 56 -12.15 -34.52 11.73
N PHE A 57 -11.12 -34.31 12.54
CA PHE A 57 -10.94 -35.11 13.75
C PHE A 57 -12.09 -34.94 14.73
N ASP A 58 -12.39 -33.71 15.14
CA ASP A 58 -13.46 -33.44 16.11
C ASP A 58 -14.83 -33.83 15.55
N ARG A 59 -15.12 -33.46 14.30
CA ARG A 59 -16.38 -33.86 13.64
C ARG A 59 -16.60 -35.37 13.64
N CYS A 60 -15.58 -36.16 13.30
CA CYS A 60 -15.70 -37.61 13.15
C CYS A 60 -15.63 -38.36 14.49
N THR A 61 -15.08 -37.75 15.55
CA THR A 61 -14.84 -38.42 16.82
C THR A 61 -15.77 -37.95 17.95
N LYS A 62 -16.32 -36.73 17.89
CA LYS A 62 -17.13 -36.15 18.98
C LYS A 62 -18.36 -37.00 19.32
N GLU A 63 -19.15 -37.40 18.32
CA GLU A 63 -20.32 -38.25 18.55
C GLU A 63 -19.95 -39.69 18.94
N LYS A 64 -18.83 -40.20 18.43
CA LYS A 64 -18.36 -41.57 18.69
C LYS A 64 -17.84 -41.72 20.12
N ALA A 65 -17.06 -40.74 20.59
CA ALA A 65 -16.44 -40.74 21.91
C ALA A 65 -17.43 -40.37 23.02
N LYS A 66 -18.43 -39.52 22.74
CA LYS A 66 -19.39 -39.00 23.74
C LYS A 66 -18.68 -38.34 24.94
N ARG A 67 -18.46 -39.09 26.03
CA ARG A 67 -17.76 -38.66 27.27
C ARG A 67 -16.43 -39.39 27.48
N ASP A 68 -16.06 -40.24 26.54
CA ASP A 68 -14.83 -41.04 26.59
C ASP A 68 -13.68 -40.29 25.88
N TYR A 69 -12.47 -40.80 26.05
CA TYR A 69 -11.25 -40.16 25.59
C TYR A 69 -11.09 -40.21 24.07
N LYS A 70 -10.59 -39.11 23.49
CA LYS A 70 -10.17 -39.02 22.08
C LYS A 70 -8.65 -38.97 22.03
N MET A 71 -8.04 -39.80 21.18
CA MET A 71 -6.59 -39.80 20.98
C MET A 71 -6.25 -39.25 19.59
N LEU A 72 -5.46 -38.18 19.55
CA LEU A 72 -4.90 -37.60 18.33
C LEU A 72 -3.38 -37.87 18.29
N LEU A 73 -2.94 -38.60 17.26
CA LEU A 73 -1.52 -38.82 16.98
C LEU A 73 -1.11 -38.00 15.75
N VAL A 74 -0.06 -37.21 15.89
CA VAL A 74 0.51 -36.37 14.81
C VAL A 74 2.01 -36.65 14.68
N ASP A 75 2.53 -36.49 13.46
CA ASP A 75 3.93 -36.78 13.11
C ASP A 75 4.96 -35.75 13.63
N GLY A 76 4.48 -34.71 14.32
CA GLY A 76 5.32 -33.64 14.90
C GLY A 76 5.82 -32.61 13.89
N HIS A 77 5.23 -32.54 12.68
CA HIS A 77 5.57 -31.49 11.72
C HIS A 77 5.29 -30.10 12.32
N GLY A 78 6.06 -29.08 11.90
CA GLY A 78 6.04 -27.74 12.52
C GLY A 78 4.65 -27.10 12.65
N ASN A 79 3.76 -27.39 11.69
CA ASN A 79 2.39 -26.86 11.68
C ASN A 79 1.53 -27.42 12.85
N HIS A 80 1.82 -28.65 13.31
CA HIS A 80 1.17 -29.30 14.46
C HIS A 80 1.78 -28.87 15.82
N LEU A 81 2.79 -28.00 15.80
CA LEU A 81 3.51 -27.53 16.99
C LEU A 81 3.31 -26.03 17.26
N THR A 82 2.43 -25.38 16.50
CA THR A 82 2.12 -23.96 16.75
C THR A 82 1.33 -23.82 18.05
N PRO A 83 1.57 -22.78 18.86
CA PRO A 83 0.73 -22.43 20.00
C PRO A 83 -0.75 -22.38 19.66
N SER A 84 -1.17 -21.82 18.52
CA SER A 84 -2.58 -21.83 18.11
C SER A 84 -3.15 -23.25 17.99
N PHE A 85 -2.39 -24.17 17.39
CA PHE A 85 -2.79 -25.58 17.28
C PHE A 85 -2.86 -26.26 18.65
N ILE A 86 -1.83 -26.05 19.48
CA ILE A 86 -1.74 -26.62 20.83
C ILE A 86 -2.87 -26.11 21.73
N GLU A 87 -3.11 -24.80 21.72
CA GLU A 87 -4.17 -24.14 22.47
C GLU A 87 -5.55 -24.58 22.01
N TYR A 88 -5.76 -24.75 20.70
CA TYR A 88 -7.00 -25.30 20.17
C TYR A 88 -7.24 -26.73 20.69
N CYS A 89 -6.24 -27.60 20.59
CA CYS A 89 -6.33 -28.96 21.12
C CYS A 89 -6.65 -28.97 22.62
N HIS A 90 -6.04 -28.07 23.40
CA HIS A 90 -6.27 -27.96 24.84
C HIS A 90 -7.64 -27.35 25.19
N ALA A 91 -8.09 -26.32 24.46
CA ALA A 91 -9.38 -25.67 24.71
C ALA A 91 -10.57 -26.56 24.36
N HIS A 92 -10.40 -27.51 23.44
CA HIS A 92 -11.41 -28.49 23.05
C HIS A 92 -11.37 -29.78 23.93
N GLU A 93 -10.64 -29.75 25.05
CA GLU A 93 -10.58 -30.82 26.08
C GLU A 93 -11.77 -30.81 27.04
N GLU A 94 -12.91 -31.37 26.61
CA GLU A 94 -13.94 -31.73 27.59
C GLU A 94 -13.56 -32.95 28.47
N TYR A 95 -12.56 -33.81 28.16
CA TYR A 95 -12.11 -34.88 29.10
C TYR A 95 -10.63 -35.34 28.95
N HIS A 96 -9.80 -34.98 29.95
CA HIS A 96 -8.77 -35.72 30.72
C HIS A 96 -7.71 -36.69 30.12
N SER A 97 -7.58 -36.93 28.82
CA SER A 97 -6.32 -37.52 28.33
C SER A 97 -6.08 -37.28 26.85
N THR A 98 -5.32 -36.23 26.55
CA THR A 98 -4.55 -36.17 25.31
C THR A 98 -3.08 -36.12 25.71
N ALA A 99 -2.46 -37.28 25.85
CA ALA A 99 -1.01 -37.35 25.91
C ALA A 99 -0.47 -37.00 24.51
N VAL A 100 -0.47 -35.72 24.17
CA VAL A 100 0.33 -35.25 23.04
C VAL A 100 1.77 -35.26 23.53
N ILE A 101 2.50 -36.33 23.20
CA ILE A 101 3.91 -36.47 23.58
C ILE A 101 4.72 -35.53 22.71
N TRP A 102 4.81 -34.27 23.12
CA TRP A 102 5.79 -33.34 22.58
C TRP A 102 7.09 -33.48 23.35
N SER A 103 8.20 -33.54 22.64
CA SER A 103 9.50 -33.29 23.28
C SER A 103 9.50 -31.84 23.79
N PRO A 104 9.92 -31.55 25.03
CA PRO A 104 10.07 -30.18 25.51
C PRO A 104 10.91 -29.30 24.57
N ARG A 105 11.80 -29.92 23.79
CA ARG A 105 12.57 -29.25 22.74
C ARG A 105 11.70 -28.74 21.58
N SER A 106 10.77 -29.55 21.08
CA SER A 106 9.97 -29.19 19.90
C SER A 106 9.04 -28.00 20.19
N VAL A 107 8.45 -27.96 21.39
CA VAL A 107 7.63 -26.82 21.84
C VAL A 107 8.47 -25.54 21.96
N ARG A 108 9.69 -25.64 22.52
CA ARG A 108 10.60 -24.48 22.62
C ARG A 108 11.02 -23.97 21.23
N GLU A 109 11.34 -24.88 20.31
CA GLU A 109 11.70 -24.51 18.93
C GLU A 109 10.55 -23.83 18.19
N ALA A 110 9.31 -24.32 18.35
CA ALA A 110 8.13 -23.69 17.76
C ALA A 110 7.90 -22.26 18.31
N ARG A 111 7.94 -22.09 19.65
CA ARG A 111 7.83 -20.76 20.29
C ARG A 111 8.95 -19.82 19.84
N ALA A 112 10.17 -20.32 19.67
CA ALA A 112 11.28 -19.53 19.18
C ALA A 112 11.07 -19.06 17.74
N ARG A 113 10.52 -19.92 16.85
CA ARG A 113 10.18 -19.54 15.47
C ARG A 113 9.14 -18.43 15.43
N GLU A 114 8.08 -18.53 16.23
CA GLU A 114 7.06 -17.48 16.31
C GLU A 114 7.61 -16.16 16.85
N ALA A 115 8.47 -16.21 17.88
CA ALA A 115 9.10 -15.01 18.40
C ALA A 115 9.97 -14.32 17.33
N VAL A 116 10.70 -15.10 16.51
CA VAL A 116 11.48 -14.57 15.38
C VAL A 116 10.57 -13.94 14.32
N GLU A 117 9.48 -14.60 13.96
CA GLU A 117 8.51 -14.07 12.99
C GLU A 117 7.88 -12.75 13.48
N GLN A 118 7.47 -12.69 14.75
CA GLN A 118 6.94 -11.47 15.36
C GLN A 118 7.97 -10.35 15.39
N GLN A 119 9.24 -10.65 15.70
CA GLN A 119 10.33 -9.66 15.64
C GLN A 119 10.56 -9.16 14.22
N GLN A 120 10.53 -10.04 13.21
CA GLN A 120 10.67 -9.66 11.80
C GLN A 120 9.51 -8.76 11.36
N GLU A 121 8.27 -9.11 11.68
CA GLU A 121 7.09 -8.30 11.36
C GLU A 121 7.12 -6.93 12.06
N HIS A 122 7.52 -6.89 13.33
CA HIS A 122 7.72 -5.64 14.06
C HIS A 122 8.82 -4.77 13.40
N GLY A 123 9.95 -5.38 13.05
CA GLY A 123 11.05 -4.71 12.35
C GLY A 123 10.63 -4.12 11.00
N LYS A 124 9.88 -4.88 10.18
CA LYS A 124 9.31 -4.40 8.91
C LYS A 124 8.39 -3.20 9.12
N LYS A 125 7.54 -3.21 10.15
CA LYS A 125 6.64 -2.08 10.49
C LYS A 125 7.44 -0.84 10.88
N LEU A 126 8.46 -0.99 11.70
CA LEU A 126 9.34 0.11 12.10
C LEU A 126 10.09 0.69 10.90
N GLN A 127 10.63 -0.16 10.02
CA GLN A 127 11.30 0.26 8.79
C GLN A 127 10.36 1.04 7.87
N LYS A 128 9.13 0.55 7.66
CA LYS A 128 8.10 1.27 6.88
C LYS A 128 7.77 2.63 7.50
N ARG A 129 7.73 2.74 8.83
CA ARG A 129 7.52 4.01 9.51
C ARG A 129 8.67 4.98 9.26
N HIS A 130 9.92 4.53 9.44
CA HIS A 130 11.11 5.34 9.18
C HIS A 130 11.15 5.86 7.74
N GLN A 131 10.90 4.99 6.76
CA GLN A 131 10.83 5.37 5.35
C GLN A 131 9.74 6.42 5.07
N ARG A 132 8.60 6.37 5.77
CA ARG A 132 7.55 7.39 5.64
C ARG A 132 7.99 8.73 6.21
N GLU A 133 8.66 8.72 7.35
CA GLU A 133 9.20 9.93 8.00
C GLU A 133 10.29 10.58 7.11
N GLU A 134 11.21 9.79 6.56
CA GLU A 134 12.22 10.28 5.60
C GLU A 134 11.58 10.87 4.34
N ARG A 135 10.57 10.21 3.77
CA ARG A 135 9.83 10.73 2.60
C ARG A 135 9.09 12.03 2.92
N ALA A 136 8.51 12.13 4.11
CA ALA A 136 7.83 13.35 4.56
C ALA A 136 8.83 14.51 4.74
N ALA A 137 9.97 14.25 5.37
CA ALA A 137 11.05 15.23 5.53
C ALA A 137 11.59 15.69 4.17
N ALA A 138 11.85 14.77 3.24
CA ALA A 138 12.28 15.10 1.88
C ALA A 138 11.24 15.95 1.12
N ALA A 139 9.94 15.68 1.30
CA ALA A 139 8.88 16.48 0.70
C ALA A 139 8.83 17.90 1.27
N VAL A 140 9.02 18.07 2.58
CA VAL A 140 9.11 19.39 3.23
C VAL A 140 10.31 20.17 2.71
N TYR A 141 11.49 19.54 2.67
CA TYR A 141 12.71 20.16 2.14
C TYR A 141 12.54 20.60 0.68
N LYS A 142 11.93 19.75 -0.17
CA LYS A 142 11.63 20.10 -1.56
C LYS A 142 10.67 21.28 -1.68
N LYS A 143 9.68 21.40 -0.79
CA LYS A 143 8.78 22.57 -0.74
C LYS A 143 9.51 23.84 -0.36
N GLN A 144 10.42 23.78 0.63
CA GLN A 144 11.25 24.91 1.02
C GLN A 144 12.13 25.39 -0.14
N LEU A 145 12.80 24.46 -0.84
CA LEU A 145 13.58 24.78 -2.05
C LEU A 145 12.71 25.44 -3.14
N ALA A 146 11.50 24.93 -3.36
CA ALA A 146 10.58 25.51 -4.34
C ALA A 146 10.09 26.91 -3.94
N GLN A 147 9.85 27.16 -2.65
CA GLN A 147 9.48 28.48 -2.13
C GLN A 147 10.65 29.47 -2.26
N ALA A 148 11.85 29.08 -1.84
CA ALA A 148 13.06 29.88 -2.00
C ALA A 148 13.37 30.21 -3.48
N ALA A 149 13.02 29.32 -4.41
CA ALA A 149 13.16 29.59 -5.85
C ALA A 149 12.04 30.49 -6.43
N ARG A 150 10.89 30.64 -5.76
CA ARG A 150 9.80 31.54 -6.20
C ARG A 150 10.12 33.00 -5.91
N GLU A 151 10.70 33.29 -4.76
CA GLU A 151 11.08 34.66 -4.36
C GLU A 151 11.93 35.40 -5.42
N PRO A 152 13.07 34.86 -5.90
CA PRO A 152 13.85 35.53 -6.93
C PRO A 152 13.12 35.60 -8.27
N ARG A 153 12.24 34.64 -8.58
CA ARG A 153 11.42 34.68 -9.80
C ARG A 153 10.39 35.79 -9.77
N GLU A 154 9.73 36.01 -8.63
CA GLU A 154 8.78 37.11 -8.46
C GLU A 154 9.50 38.46 -8.48
N MET A 155 10.63 38.59 -7.77
CA MET A 155 11.47 39.79 -7.87
C MET A 155 11.90 40.08 -9.32
N ALA A 156 12.34 39.06 -10.06
CA ALA A 156 12.68 39.20 -11.48
C ALA A 156 11.47 39.49 -12.40
N ARG A 157 10.24 39.18 -11.98
CA ARG A 157 9.02 39.58 -12.71
C ARG A 157 8.70 41.05 -12.46
N VAL A 158 8.81 41.51 -11.22
CA VAL A 158 8.58 42.91 -10.84
C VAL A 158 9.59 43.80 -11.55
N VAL A 159 10.89 43.49 -11.48
CA VAL A 159 11.93 44.26 -12.17
C VAL A 159 11.67 44.34 -13.67
N ARG A 160 11.33 43.20 -14.32
CA ARG A 160 10.99 43.20 -15.75
C ARG A 160 9.73 44.02 -16.06
N GLN A 161 8.77 44.09 -15.16
CA GLN A 161 7.57 44.87 -15.35
C GLN A 161 7.87 46.37 -15.21
N GLU A 162 8.63 46.77 -14.20
CA GLU A 162 9.10 48.15 -14.01
C GLU A 162 9.94 48.64 -15.19
N GLU A 163 10.84 47.81 -15.73
CA GLU A 163 11.60 48.13 -16.94
C GLU A 163 10.70 48.35 -18.16
N ARG A 164 9.67 47.52 -18.33
CA ARG A 164 8.69 47.67 -19.41
C ARG A 164 7.86 48.94 -19.26
N ASP A 165 7.43 49.24 -18.04
CA ASP A 165 6.61 50.40 -17.74
C ASP A 165 7.43 51.69 -17.86
N ALA A 166 8.69 51.70 -17.41
CA ALA A 166 9.63 52.79 -17.60
C ALA A 166 9.91 53.03 -19.09
N ARG A 167 10.12 51.97 -19.87
CA ARG A 167 10.31 52.08 -21.32
C ARG A 167 9.05 52.60 -22.03
N ALA A 168 7.86 52.17 -21.60
CA ALA A 168 6.60 52.66 -22.13
C ALA A 168 6.39 54.14 -21.78
N ALA A 169 6.71 54.56 -20.55
CA ALA A 169 6.63 55.95 -20.11
C ALA A 169 7.60 56.85 -20.88
N GLN A 170 8.85 56.40 -21.10
CA GLN A 170 9.82 57.12 -21.93
C GLN A 170 9.32 57.29 -23.37
N LEU A 171 8.78 56.22 -23.97
CA LEU A 171 8.19 56.27 -25.31
C LEU A 171 6.95 57.20 -25.37
N ALA A 172 6.12 57.21 -24.32
CA ALA A 172 4.97 58.09 -24.23
C ALA A 172 5.37 59.57 -24.09
N ALA A 173 6.35 59.87 -23.24
CA ALA A 173 6.91 61.22 -23.09
C ALA A 173 7.52 61.72 -24.41
N ALA A 174 8.30 60.88 -25.10
CA ALA A 174 8.85 61.22 -26.41
C ALA A 174 7.76 61.49 -27.47
N ARG A 175 6.66 60.72 -27.45
CA ARG A 175 5.51 60.96 -28.33
C ARG A 175 4.77 62.26 -27.98
N ALA A 176 4.58 62.55 -26.70
CA ALA A 176 3.95 63.78 -26.23
C ALA A 176 4.77 65.01 -26.65
N GLN A 177 6.08 64.97 -26.43
CA GLN A 177 6.99 66.05 -26.83
C GLN A 177 6.98 66.25 -28.35
N LYS A 178 7.03 65.16 -29.14
CA LYS A 178 6.90 65.24 -30.59
C LYS A 178 5.54 65.82 -31.04
N ALA A 179 4.45 65.53 -30.31
CA ALA A 179 3.14 66.09 -30.61
C ALA A 179 3.05 67.59 -30.28
N GLU A 180 3.63 68.01 -29.15
CA GLU A 180 3.77 69.43 -28.78
C GLU A 180 4.60 70.20 -29.83
N ASP A 181 5.73 69.65 -30.27
CA ASP A 181 6.57 70.22 -31.32
C ASP A 181 5.79 70.38 -32.64
N CYS A 182 5.02 69.35 -33.03
CA CYS A 182 4.16 69.41 -34.21
C CYS A 182 3.05 70.46 -34.08
N ALA A 183 2.42 70.58 -32.90
CA ALA A 183 1.41 71.58 -32.63
C ALA A 183 1.99 73.00 -32.68
N ALA A 184 3.11 73.25 -32.02
CA ALA A 184 3.82 74.53 -32.05
C ALA A 184 4.23 74.92 -33.47
N ALA A 185 4.78 73.98 -34.26
CA ALA A 185 5.12 74.21 -35.67
C ALA A 185 3.89 74.58 -36.54
N THR A 186 2.72 74.01 -36.21
CA THR A 186 1.46 74.28 -36.93
C THR A 186 0.91 75.67 -36.58
N THR A 187 0.96 76.07 -35.31
CA THR A 187 0.58 77.42 -34.84
C THR A 187 1.52 78.50 -35.37
N GLN A 188 2.82 78.20 -35.46
CA GLN A 188 3.79 79.12 -36.06
C GLN A 188 3.52 79.32 -37.56
N LYS A 189 3.28 78.23 -38.31
CA LYS A 189 2.88 78.31 -39.73
C LYS A 189 1.59 79.10 -39.95
N SER A 190 0.59 78.98 -39.07
CA SER A 190 -0.66 79.73 -39.19
C SER A 190 -0.46 81.22 -38.89
N ARG A 191 0.34 81.56 -37.86
CA ARG A 191 0.71 82.93 -37.49
C ARG A 191 1.54 83.62 -38.58
N ASP A 192 2.49 82.90 -39.18
CA ASP A 192 3.30 83.39 -40.30
C ASP A 192 2.44 83.64 -41.55
N ARG A 193 1.48 82.76 -41.86
CA ARG A 193 0.48 82.98 -42.93
C ARG A 193 -0.37 84.22 -42.68
N GLN A 194 -0.86 84.43 -41.45
CA GLN A 194 -1.64 85.61 -41.08
C GLN A 194 -0.83 86.91 -41.20
N ASN A 195 0.42 86.92 -40.74
CA ASN A 195 1.31 88.07 -40.88
C ASN A 195 1.65 88.37 -42.35
N THR A 196 1.83 87.34 -43.17
CA THR A 196 2.06 87.49 -44.62
C THR A 196 0.83 88.08 -45.32
N ALA A 197 -0.39 87.65 -44.94
CA ALA A 197 -1.64 88.21 -45.47
C ALA A 197 -1.85 89.67 -45.04
N LYS A 198 -1.55 90.02 -43.78
CA LYS A 198 -1.61 91.41 -43.28
C LYS A 198 -0.63 92.34 -44.02
N ARG A 199 0.61 91.88 -44.27
CA ARG A 199 1.61 92.65 -45.05
C ARG A 199 1.14 92.96 -46.47
N LYS A 200 0.40 92.04 -47.12
CA LYS A 200 -0.17 92.26 -48.46
C LYS A 200 -1.36 93.24 -48.46
N ALA A 201 -2.12 93.32 -47.37
CA ALA A 201 -3.24 94.26 -47.23
C ALA A 201 -2.79 95.71 -46.92
N SER A 202 -1.61 95.89 -46.33
CA SER A 202 -0.99 97.21 -46.09
C SER A 202 -0.20 97.78 -47.27
N LEU A 203 -0.33 97.17 -48.47
CA LEU A 203 0.38 97.52 -49.71
C LEU A 203 -0.58 98.03 -50.81
N ILE A 204 -1.79 98.44 -50.44
CA ILE A 204 -2.78 99.14 -51.27
C ILE A 204 -3.03 100.50 -50.61
#